data_AF-A0A7Z6QQS9-F1
#
_entry.id   AF-A0A7Z6QQS9-F1
#
_cell.length_a   1.000
_cell.length_b   1.000
_cell.length_c   1.000
_cell.angle_alpha   90.00
_cell.angle_beta   90.00
_cell.angle_gamma   90.00
#
_symmetry.space_group_name_H-M   'P 1'
#
loop_
_entity.id
_entity.type
_entity.pdbx_description
1 polymer ?
#
loop_
_entity_poly.entity_id
_entity_poly.type
_entity_poly.pdbx_seq_one_letter_code
_entity_poly.pdbx_strand_id
1 'polypeptide(L)'
;MPVIDYFETLDRFGLLDLKSGGDLQIKDGDIATTRDGDLKLGDDRFNALFRLVQRWRLNESAIGDLFAHTEVYAQRLTQVMGERSNGIGPSLGRDPEAFHEITDVIGESESGASVFAGSILVVMNNLLQRFKLDLNVSREKWCSSAPHFSGHSLGEVVAAAAANFRHHDEWASSPQPNNQQMASMNILAPILGVPPVNERGFRTIRSNVCREILEALSAGSIEQLHSHLFKFAQNLADKSSTSIS
;
A
#
# COMPACT_ATOMS: atom_id res chain seq x y z
N MET A 1 13.08 -16.98 -5.94
CA MET A 1 13.20 -17.31 -4.50
C MET A 1 12.12 -18.32 -4.12
N PRO A 2 12.38 -19.26 -3.19
CA PRO A 2 11.35 -20.16 -2.69
C PRO A 2 10.27 -19.36 -1.94
N VAL A 3 9.00 -19.78 -2.07
CA VAL A 3 7.88 -19.21 -1.30
C VAL A 3 8.09 -19.57 0.17
N ILE A 4 8.09 -18.59 1.07
CA ILE A 4 8.22 -18.78 2.52
C ILE A 4 7.20 -19.82 3.01
N ASP A 5 7.52 -20.64 4.02
CA ASP A 5 6.58 -21.64 4.51
C ASP A 5 5.32 -21.03 5.14
N TYR A 6 4.21 -21.76 5.09
CA TYR A 6 2.92 -21.32 5.64
C TYR A 6 3.03 -21.11 7.15
N PHE A 7 3.53 -22.11 7.87
CA PHE A 7 3.59 -22.07 9.32
C PHE A 7 4.62 -21.04 9.82
N GLU A 8 5.73 -20.89 9.11
CA GLU A 8 6.70 -19.82 9.34
C GLU A 8 6.05 -18.43 9.22
N THR A 9 5.21 -18.24 8.19
CA THR A 9 4.44 -16.99 8.03
C THR A 9 3.50 -16.75 9.20
N LEU A 10 2.81 -17.80 9.67
CA LEU A 10 1.91 -17.68 10.82
C LEU A 10 2.67 -17.27 12.09
N ASP A 11 3.84 -17.87 12.32
CA ASP A 11 4.69 -17.51 13.46
C ASP A 11 5.16 -16.06 13.37
N ARG A 12 5.65 -15.62 12.21
CA ARG A 12 6.17 -14.26 11.99
C ARG A 12 5.15 -13.17 12.29
N PHE A 13 3.87 -13.40 11.99
CA PHE A 13 2.82 -12.38 12.14
C PHE A 13 1.83 -12.66 13.29
N GLY A 14 2.12 -13.64 14.15
CA GLY A 14 1.30 -13.93 15.33
C GLY A 14 -0.05 -14.57 15.01
N LEU A 15 -0.19 -15.25 13.87
CA LEU A 15 -1.45 -15.85 13.40
C LEU A 15 -1.57 -17.33 13.81
N LEU A 16 -1.17 -17.64 15.05
CA LEU A 16 -1.06 -19.03 15.54
C LEU A 16 -2.40 -19.78 15.56
N ASP A 17 -3.52 -19.06 15.70
CA ASP A 17 -4.87 -19.61 15.62
C ASP A 17 -5.12 -20.36 14.29
N LEU A 18 -4.39 -20.02 13.22
CA LEU A 18 -4.54 -20.66 11.92
C LEU A 18 -3.80 -22.00 11.81
N LYS A 19 -2.96 -22.36 12.80
CA LYS A 19 -2.16 -23.60 12.78
C LYS A 19 -2.98 -24.86 13.01
N SER A 20 -4.10 -24.76 13.75
CA SER A 20 -4.93 -25.93 14.08
C SER A 20 -5.62 -26.57 12.87
N GLY A 21 -5.63 -25.87 11.72
CA GLY A 21 -6.57 -26.16 10.65
C GLY A 21 -7.98 -25.68 11.01
N GLY A 22 -8.79 -25.41 10.00
CA GLY A 22 -10.19 -25.04 10.17
C GLY A 22 -11.09 -26.26 9.92
N ASP A 23 -12.09 -26.45 10.78
CA ASP A 23 -13.07 -27.53 10.61
C ASP A 23 -13.96 -27.29 9.39
N LEU A 24 -14.23 -28.33 8.61
CA LEU A 24 -15.17 -28.24 7.50
C LEU A 24 -16.55 -27.80 8.02
N GLN A 25 -17.07 -26.70 7.48
CA GLN A 25 -18.35 -26.17 7.92
C GLN A 25 -19.51 -26.82 7.15
N ILE A 26 -20.59 -27.12 7.86
CA ILE A 26 -21.86 -27.57 7.29
C ILE A 26 -22.89 -26.46 7.49
N LYS A 27 -23.63 -26.10 6.44
CA LYS A 27 -24.70 -25.11 6.48
C LYS A 27 -25.94 -25.69 5.82
N ASP A 28 -27.04 -25.73 6.56
CA ASP A 28 -28.34 -26.24 6.08
C ASP A 28 -28.30 -27.69 5.55
N GLY A 29 -27.39 -28.51 6.10
CA GLY A 29 -27.20 -29.91 5.70
C GLY A 29 -26.20 -30.11 4.54
N ASP A 30 -25.77 -29.03 3.90
CA ASP A 30 -24.79 -29.05 2.81
C ASP A 30 -23.40 -28.60 3.28
N ILE A 31 -22.36 -28.98 2.54
CA ILE A 31 -21.01 -28.49 2.79
C ILE A 31 -20.98 -26.99 2.48
N ALA A 32 -20.64 -26.19 3.48
CA ALA A 32 -20.59 -24.75 3.32
C ALA A 32 -19.46 -24.38 2.36
N THR A 33 -19.77 -23.48 1.42
CA THR A 33 -18.81 -22.92 0.48
C THR A 33 -18.54 -21.45 0.78
N THR A 34 -17.35 -21.01 0.42
CA THR A 34 -16.97 -19.61 0.38
C THR A 34 -17.66 -18.90 -0.79
N ARG A 35 -17.55 -17.57 -0.85
CA ARG A 35 -18.08 -16.78 -1.97
C ARG A 35 -17.51 -17.18 -3.35
N ASP A 36 -16.33 -17.78 -3.40
CA ASP A 36 -15.71 -18.22 -4.65
C ASP A 36 -16.02 -19.70 -4.99
N GLY A 37 -16.82 -20.38 -4.16
CA GLY A 37 -17.16 -21.79 -4.35
C GLY A 37 -16.19 -22.79 -3.72
N ASP A 38 -15.09 -22.35 -3.10
CA ASP A 38 -14.22 -23.24 -2.33
C ASP A 38 -14.91 -23.77 -1.07
N LEU A 39 -14.46 -24.90 -0.54
CA LEU A 39 -14.91 -25.41 0.76
C LEU A 39 -14.59 -24.39 1.88
N LYS A 40 -15.55 -24.14 2.75
CA LYS A 40 -15.37 -23.24 3.90
C LYS A 40 -14.80 -24.01 5.08
N LEU A 41 -13.60 -23.65 5.50
CA LEU A 41 -12.90 -24.24 6.64
C LEU A 41 -12.88 -23.25 7.81
N GLY A 42 -13.45 -23.61 8.96
CA GLY A 42 -13.65 -22.68 10.07
C GLY A 42 -14.61 -21.53 9.73
N ASP A 43 -14.58 -20.46 10.51
CA ASP A 43 -15.46 -19.31 10.31
C ASP A 43 -14.97 -18.35 9.20
N ASP A 44 -15.73 -17.28 8.92
CA ASP A 44 -15.35 -16.30 7.89
C ASP A 44 -14.02 -15.61 8.20
N ARG A 45 -13.72 -15.38 9.50
CA ARG A 45 -12.44 -14.83 9.95
C ARG A 45 -11.29 -15.75 9.56
N PHE A 46 -11.41 -17.04 9.88
CA PHE A 46 -10.38 -18.03 9.57
C PHE A 46 -10.12 -18.09 8.06
N ASN A 47 -11.18 -18.26 7.25
CA ASN A 47 -11.04 -18.37 5.79
C ASN A 47 -10.41 -17.12 5.17
N ALA A 48 -10.85 -15.94 5.59
CA ALA A 48 -10.32 -14.68 5.06
C ALA A 48 -8.84 -14.52 5.40
N LEU A 49 -8.44 -14.78 6.65
CA LEU A 49 -7.03 -14.66 7.08
C LEU A 49 -6.15 -15.71 6.40
N PHE A 50 -6.62 -16.96 6.30
CA PHE A 50 -5.95 -18.02 5.55
C PHE A 50 -5.67 -17.58 4.11
N ARG A 51 -6.68 -17.08 3.40
CA ARG A 51 -6.54 -16.62 2.01
C ARG A 51 -5.62 -15.42 1.88
N LEU A 52 -5.70 -14.47 2.82
CA LEU A 52 -4.79 -13.33 2.85
C LEU A 52 -3.33 -13.80 2.98
N VAL A 53 -3.04 -14.68 3.94
CA VAL A 53 -1.70 -15.26 4.15
C VAL A 53 -1.22 -15.95 2.89
N GLN A 54 -2.04 -16.84 2.30
CA GLN A 54 -1.66 -17.57 1.09
C GLN A 54 -1.34 -16.63 -0.08
N ARG A 55 -2.19 -15.63 -0.33
CA ARG A 55 -1.96 -14.66 -1.40
C ARG A 55 -0.75 -13.78 -1.11
N TRP A 56 -0.56 -13.35 0.13
CA TRP A 56 0.60 -12.56 0.52
C TRP A 56 1.90 -13.34 0.31
N ARG A 57 1.99 -14.61 0.74
CA ARG A 57 3.16 -15.48 0.53
C ARG A 57 3.58 -15.60 -0.93
N LEU A 58 2.60 -15.66 -1.84
CA LEU A 58 2.85 -15.70 -3.29
C LEU A 58 3.36 -14.38 -3.85
N ASN A 59 3.11 -13.26 -3.18
CA ASN A 59 3.53 -11.92 -3.62
C ASN A 59 4.72 -11.36 -2.83
N GLU A 60 5.08 -11.94 -1.68
CA GLU A 60 6.10 -11.41 -0.78
C GLU A 60 7.44 -11.17 -1.49
N SER A 61 7.94 -12.18 -2.22
CA SER A 61 9.22 -12.07 -2.92
C SER A 61 9.21 -10.94 -3.95
N ALA A 62 8.13 -10.82 -4.72
CA ALA A 62 7.97 -9.74 -5.68
C ALA A 62 7.89 -8.38 -4.98
N ILE A 63 7.18 -8.25 -3.87
CA ILE A 63 7.14 -7.02 -3.07
C ILE A 63 8.54 -6.68 -2.55
N GLY A 64 9.31 -7.68 -2.10
CA GLY A 64 10.71 -7.57 -1.69
C GLY A 64 11.60 -6.98 -2.78
N ASP A 65 11.55 -7.57 -3.97
CA ASP A 65 12.36 -7.11 -5.11
C ASP A 65 11.98 -5.69 -5.53
N LEU A 66 10.67 -5.38 -5.61
CA LEU A 66 10.17 -4.03 -5.92
C LEU A 66 10.61 -3.00 -4.86
N PHE A 67 10.60 -3.37 -3.58
CA PHE A 67 11.00 -2.50 -2.49
C PHE A 67 12.50 -2.20 -2.57
N ALA A 68 13.33 -3.22 -2.79
CA ALA A 68 14.76 -3.05 -2.98
C ALA A 68 15.09 -2.13 -4.17
N HIS A 69 14.39 -2.29 -5.30
CA HIS A 69 14.55 -1.38 -6.44
C HIS A 69 14.12 0.06 -6.12
N THR A 70 13.04 0.24 -5.36
CA THR A 70 12.60 1.56 -4.90
C THR A 70 13.72 2.24 -4.11
N GLU A 71 14.34 1.53 -3.17
CA GLU A 71 15.45 2.04 -2.35
C GLU A 71 16.67 2.43 -3.18
N VAL A 72 17.07 1.58 -4.13
CA VAL A 72 18.22 1.88 -5.02
C VAL A 72 17.98 3.19 -5.79
N TYR A 73 16.80 3.37 -6.38
CA TYR A 73 16.47 4.59 -7.10
C TYR A 73 16.34 5.81 -6.17
N ALA A 74 15.77 5.64 -4.97
CA ALA A 74 15.67 6.72 -3.99
C ALA A 74 17.04 7.19 -3.48
N GLN A 75 17.98 6.26 -3.25
CA GLN A 75 19.36 6.56 -2.88
C GLN A 75 20.09 7.31 -4.00
N ARG A 76 19.97 6.82 -5.25
CA ARG A 76 20.54 7.49 -6.43
C ARG A 76 19.99 8.92 -6.58
N LEU A 77 18.67 9.09 -6.44
CA LEU A 77 18.04 10.41 -6.49
C LEU A 77 18.59 11.35 -5.42
N THR A 78 18.67 10.87 -4.18
CA THR A 78 19.19 11.64 -3.04
C THR A 78 20.63 12.08 -3.27
N GLN A 79 21.48 11.18 -3.78
CA GLN A 79 22.86 11.48 -4.11
C GLN A 79 22.95 12.60 -5.16
N VAL A 80 22.29 12.43 -6.31
CA VAL A 80 22.38 13.37 -7.43
C VAL A 80 21.78 14.74 -7.08
N MET A 81 20.66 14.77 -6.35
CA MET A 81 20.08 16.01 -5.85
C MET A 81 20.99 16.69 -4.81
N GLY A 82 21.63 15.91 -3.94
CA GLY A 82 22.60 16.41 -2.96
C GLY A 82 23.80 17.10 -3.62
N GLU A 83 24.41 16.45 -4.61
CA GLU A 83 25.50 17.03 -5.41
C GLU A 83 25.08 18.36 -6.04
N ARG A 84 23.92 18.37 -6.71
CA ARG A 84 23.38 19.58 -7.35
C ARG A 84 23.11 20.71 -6.36
N SER A 85 22.56 20.40 -5.18
CA SER A 85 22.26 21.40 -4.14
C SER A 85 23.54 22.04 -3.55
N ASN A 86 24.64 21.29 -3.54
CA ASN A 86 25.96 21.77 -3.11
C ASN A 86 26.70 22.56 -4.22
N GLY A 87 26.05 22.83 -5.35
CA GLY A 87 26.67 23.48 -6.51
C GLY A 87 27.71 22.60 -7.21
N ILE A 88 27.71 21.29 -6.94
CA ILE A 88 28.57 20.31 -7.59
C ILE A 88 27.83 19.82 -8.83
N GLY A 89 28.48 19.97 -9.99
CA GLY A 89 27.96 19.45 -11.26
C GLY A 89 27.86 20.49 -12.39
N PRO A 90 27.44 20.03 -13.58
CA PRO A 90 27.24 20.86 -14.75
C PRO A 90 26.11 21.87 -14.55
N SER A 91 26.22 22.98 -15.29
CA SER A 91 25.21 24.03 -15.32
C SER A 91 24.83 24.29 -16.77
N LEU A 92 23.56 24.63 -17.01
CA LEU A 92 23.04 24.88 -18.36
C LEU A 92 23.87 25.89 -19.16
N GLY A 93 24.47 26.90 -18.50
CA GLY A 93 25.30 27.91 -19.18
C GLY A 93 26.76 27.51 -19.42
N ARG A 94 27.27 26.45 -18.79
CA ARG A 94 28.67 26.00 -18.92
C ARG A 94 28.78 24.73 -19.75
N ASP A 95 27.90 23.77 -19.49
CA ASP A 95 27.88 22.46 -20.13
C ASP A 95 26.41 21.99 -20.24
N PRO A 96 25.71 22.39 -21.32
CA PRO A 96 24.30 22.05 -21.51
C PRO A 96 24.06 20.55 -21.62
N GLU A 97 24.96 19.80 -22.27
CA GLU A 97 24.81 18.36 -22.51
C GLU A 97 24.86 17.61 -21.18
N ALA A 98 25.92 17.80 -20.40
CA ALA A 98 26.04 17.17 -19.09
C ALA A 98 24.91 17.61 -18.12
N PHE A 99 24.41 18.84 -18.25
CA PHE A 99 23.25 19.30 -17.47
C PHE A 99 21.97 18.53 -17.82
N HIS A 100 21.74 18.26 -19.10
CA HIS A 100 20.61 17.45 -19.55
C HIS A 100 20.75 16.00 -19.11
N GLU A 101 21.93 15.40 -19.22
CA GLU A 101 22.18 14.03 -18.74
C GLU A 101 21.84 13.87 -17.25
N ILE A 102 22.27 14.80 -16.39
CA ILE A 102 21.94 14.75 -14.96
C ILE A 102 20.44 14.95 -14.72
N THR A 103 19.80 15.82 -15.50
CA THR A 103 18.35 16.04 -15.38
C THR A 103 17.58 14.77 -15.78
N ASP A 104 18.04 14.06 -16.80
CA ASP A 104 17.47 12.77 -17.21
C ASP A 104 17.68 11.70 -16.14
N VAL A 105 18.86 11.66 -15.50
CA VAL A 105 19.14 10.74 -14.38
C VAL A 105 18.22 11.02 -13.17
N ILE A 106 17.95 12.29 -12.87
CA ILE A 106 17.00 12.68 -11.80
C ILE A 106 15.60 12.17 -12.18
N GLY A 107 15.15 12.46 -13.41
CA GLY A 107 13.83 12.04 -13.89
C GLY A 107 13.67 10.51 -13.92
N GLU A 108 14.70 9.79 -14.38
CA GLU A 108 14.76 8.33 -14.34
C GLU A 108 14.61 7.81 -12.91
N SER A 109 15.35 8.41 -11.96
CA SER A 109 15.38 7.93 -10.58
C SER A 109 14.08 8.21 -9.82
N GLU A 110 13.52 9.41 -10.00
CA GLU A 110 12.21 9.77 -9.43
C GLU A 110 11.09 8.89 -9.98
N SER A 111 11.06 8.73 -11.31
CA SER A 111 10.06 7.89 -11.99
C SER A 111 10.19 6.42 -11.59
N GLY A 112 11.41 5.87 -11.62
CA GLY A 112 11.71 4.49 -11.25
C GLY A 112 11.25 4.17 -9.83
N ALA A 113 11.68 4.96 -8.83
CA ALA A 113 11.26 4.77 -7.45
C ALA A 113 9.73 4.84 -7.29
N SER A 114 9.09 5.80 -7.95
CA SER A 114 7.63 6.01 -7.84
C SER A 114 6.82 4.89 -8.51
N VAL A 115 7.31 4.31 -9.61
CA VAL A 115 6.67 3.17 -10.30
C VAL A 115 6.73 1.90 -9.47
N PHE A 116 7.89 1.58 -8.90
CA PHE A 116 8.02 0.41 -8.04
C PHE A 116 7.20 0.55 -6.76
N ALA A 117 7.25 1.72 -6.10
CA ALA A 117 6.43 1.99 -4.93
C ALA A 117 4.91 1.90 -5.24
N GLY A 118 4.48 2.49 -6.34
CA GLY A 118 3.07 2.42 -6.77
C GLY A 118 2.60 0.99 -7.05
N SER A 119 3.49 0.17 -7.63
CA SER A 119 3.20 -1.25 -7.88
C SER A 119 3.00 -2.03 -6.59
N ILE A 120 3.83 -1.80 -5.56
CA ILE A 120 3.66 -2.39 -4.22
C ILE A 120 2.31 -2.00 -3.63
N LEU A 121 1.96 -0.71 -3.65
CA LEU A 121 0.70 -0.22 -3.09
C LEU A 121 -0.52 -0.76 -3.83
N VAL A 122 -0.43 -0.99 -5.15
CA VAL A 122 -1.47 -1.69 -5.91
C VAL A 122 -1.64 -3.14 -5.47
N VAL A 123 -0.56 -3.88 -5.29
CA VAL A 123 -0.61 -5.28 -4.81
C VAL A 123 -1.24 -5.31 -3.42
N MET A 124 -0.79 -4.46 -2.50
CA MET A 124 -1.35 -4.36 -1.15
C MET A 124 -2.84 -3.99 -1.18
N ASN A 125 -3.25 -3.01 -2.01
CA ASN A 125 -4.64 -2.63 -2.15
C ASN A 125 -5.49 -3.84 -2.61
N ASN A 126 -5.02 -4.59 -3.60
CA ASN A 126 -5.75 -5.77 -4.09
C ASN A 126 -5.90 -6.85 -3.00
N LEU A 127 -4.85 -7.10 -2.21
CA LEU A 127 -4.90 -8.02 -1.07
C LEU A 127 -5.93 -7.57 -0.02
N LEU A 128 -5.87 -6.31 0.41
CA LEU A 128 -6.72 -5.78 1.46
C LEU A 128 -8.18 -5.64 1.02
N GLN A 129 -8.45 -5.22 -0.23
CA GLN A 129 -9.82 -5.15 -0.76
C GLN A 129 -10.45 -6.53 -0.84
N ARG A 130 -9.69 -7.55 -1.29
CA ARG A 130 -10.20 -8.92 -1.28
C ARG A 130 -10.50 -9.39 0.13
N PHE A 131 -9.58 -9.16 1.06
CA PHE A 131 -9.74 -9.55 2.46
C PHE A 131 -10.97 -8.89 3.11
N LYS A 132 -11.20 -7.59 2.85
CA LYS A 132 -12.40 -6.86 3.28
C LYS A 132 -13.68 -7.51 2.77
N LEU A 133 -13.70 -7.91 1.49
CA LEU A 133 -14.85 -8.57 0.87
C LEU A 133 -15.10 -9.96 1.47
N ASP A 134 -14.04 -10.72 1.76
CA ASP A 134 -14.14 -12.04 2.37
C ASP A 134 -14.70 -11.96 3.80
N LEU A 135 -14.36 -10.92 4.56
CA LEU A 135 -14.90 -10.68 5.90
C LEU A 135 -16.26 -9.97 5.91
N ASN A 136 -16.75 -9.50 4.76
CA ASN A 136 -17.94 -8.64 4.65
C ASN A 136 -17.91 -7.42 5.60
N VAL A 137 -16.75 -6.74 5.66
CA VAL A 137 -16.53 -5.66 6.63
C VAL A 137 -17.16 -4.34 6.17
N SER A 138 -17.85 -3.66 7.10
CA SER A 138 -18.44 -2.35 6.87
C SER A 138 -17.38 -1.29 6.54
N ARG A 139 -17.80 -0.19 5.89
CA ARG A 139 -16.92 0.93 5.62
C ARG A 139 -16.39 1.57 6.90
N GLU A 140 -17.23 1.72 7.92
CA GLU A 140 -16.85 2.31 9.20
C GLU A 140 -15.71 1.53 9.86
N LYS A 141 -15.84 0.21 10.00
CA LYS A 141 -14.80 -0.63 10.59
C LYS A 141 -13.50 -0.58 9.78
N TRP A 142 -13.60 -0.56 8.44
CA TRP A 142 -12.43 -0.38 7.58
C TRP A 142 -11.68 0.94 7.84
N CYS A 143 -12.41 2.03 8.03
CA CYS A 143 -11.83 3.36 8.31
C CYS A 143 -11.30 3.49 9.75
N SER A 144 -11.84 2.72 10.70
CA SER A 144 -11.45 2.81 12.12
C SER A 144 -10.43 1.75 12.56
N SER A 145 -10.11 0.76 11.73
CA SER A 145 -9.16 -0.31 12.08
C SER A 145 -7.72 0.21 12.04
N ALA A 146 -6.99 0.02 13.15
CA ALA A 146 -5.57 0.37 13.24
C ALA A 146 -4.68 -0.55 12.37
N PRO A 147 -3.47 -0.13 11.97
CA PRO A 147 -2.81 1.14 12.30
C PRO A 147 -3.37 2.32 11.51
N HIS A 148 -3.20 3.52 12.06
CA HIS A 148 -3.61 4.78 11.45
C HIS A 148 -2.40 5.65 11.10
N PHE A 149 -2.48 6.37 9.99
CA PHE A 149 -1.50 7.33 9.52
C PHE A 149 -2.21 8.65 9.26
N SER A 150 -1.83 9.69 9.99
CA SER A 150 -2.50 11.00 9.95
C SER A 150 -4.03 10.92 10.11
N GLY A 151 -4.51 10.00 10.97
CA GLY A 151 -5.94 9.82 11.24
C GLY A 151 -6.70 8.89 10.28
N HIS A 152 -6.05 8.36 9.25
CA HIS A 152 -6.65 7.44 8.29
C HIS A 152 -6.14 6.01 8.48
N SER A 153 -6.99 5.01 8.28
CA SER A 153 -6.54 3.62 8.43
C SER A 153 -5.56 3.22 7.32
N LEU A 154 -4.72 2.21 7.58
CA LEU A 154 -3.82 1.66 6.55
C LEU A 154 -4.58 1.33 5.25
N GLY A 155 -5.75 0.71 5.36
CA GLY A 155 -6.56 0.35 4.21
C GLY A 155 -7.01 1.56 3.37
N GLU A 156 -7.36 2.68 4.02
CA GLU A 156 -7.69 3.92 3.33
C GLU A 156 -6.47 4.53 2.62
N VAL A 157 -5.33 4.59 3.29
CA VAL A 157 -4.09 5.16 2.74
C VAL A 157 -3.61 4.36 1.54
N VAL A 158 -3.55 3.03 1.67
CA VAL A 158 -3.15 2.13 0.57
C VAL A 158 -4.10 2.23 -0.62
N ALA A 159 -5.42 2.31 -0.37
CA ALA A 159 -6.39 2.48 -1.45
C ALA A 159 -6.26 3.82 -2.17
N ALA A 160 -6.07 4.92 -1.41
CA ALA A 160 -5.89 6.25 -1.98
C ALA A 160 -4.59 6.36 -2.78
N ALA A 161 -3.49 5.78 -2.29
CA ALA A 161 -2.21 5.80 -2.99
C ALA A 161 -2.24 4.94 -4.25
N ALA A 162 -2.86 3.75 -4.21
CA ALA A 162 -3.07 2.93 -5.40
C ALA A 162 -3.94 3.65 -6.46
N ALA A 163 -4.92 4.45 -6.03
CA ALA A 163 -5.71 5.28 -6.94
C ALA A 163 -4.88 6.44 -7.53
N ASN A 164 -4.04 7.11 -6.73
CA ASN A 164 -3.09 8.09 -7.24
C ASN A 164 -2.17 7.47 -8.29
N PHE A 165 -1.56 6.32 -8.02
CA PHE A 165 -0.67 5.66 -8.98
C PHE A 165 -1.32 5.44 -10.35
N ARG A 166 -2.53 4.88 -10.36
CA ARG A 166 -3.27 4.51 -11.58
C ARG A 166 -3.77 5.71 -12.39
N HIS A 167 -3.93 6.86 -11.75
CA HIS A 167 -4.65 8.00 -12.34
C HIS A 167 -3.90 9.33 -12.18
N HIS A 168 -2.61 9.33 -11.82
CA HIS A 168 -1.87 10.57 -11.54
C HIS A 168 -1.78 11.49 -12.77
N ASP A 169 -1.83 10.95 -13.99
CA ASP A 169 -1.89 11.69 -15.25
C ASP A 169 -3.23 12.41 -15.45
N GLU A 170 -4.34 11.74 -15.14
CA GLU A 170 -5.68 12.33 -15.06
C GLU A 170 -5.71 13.42 -13.98
N TRP A 171 -5.12 13.12 -12.82
CA TRP A 171 -5.00 14.09 -11.74
C TRP A 171 -4.16 15.27 -12.19
N ALA A 172 -3.09 15.08 -12.95
CA ALA A 172 -2.20 16.13 -13.45
C ALA A 172 -2.88 17.05 -14.49
N SER A 173 -3.78 16.50 -15.31
CA SER A 173 -4.45 17.19 -16.41
C SER A 173 -5.76 17.89 -16.04
N SER A 174 -6.55 17.39 -15.08
CA SER A 174 -7.89 17.94 -14.79
C SER A 174 -7.85 19.28 -14.03
N PRO A 175 -8.44 20.40 -14.51
CA PRO A 175 -8.26 21.70 -13.85
C PRO A 175 -8.78 21.76 -12.41
N GLN A 176 -9.79 20.93 -12.08
CA GLN A 176 -10.31 20.76 -10.73
C GLN A 176 -10.41 19.28 -10.37
N PRO A 177 -10.17 18.91 -9.10
CA PRO A 177 -10.31 17.53 -8.67
C PRO A 177 -11.78 17.12 -8.60
N ASN A 178 -12.12 15.96 -9.14
CA ASN A 178 -13.46 15.37 -8.96
C ASN A 178 -13.64 14.82 -7.53
N ASN A 179 -14.86 14.40 -7.17
CA ASN A 179 -15.15 13.91 -5.81
C ASN A 179 -14.29 12.71 -5.38
N GLN A 180 -13.92 11.82 -6.31
CA GLN A 180 -13.08 10.65 -6.01
C GLN A 180 -11.63 11.08 -5.78
N GLN A 181 -11.11 11.95 -6.65
CA GLN A 181 -9.78 12.54 -6.52
C GLN A 181 -9.66 13.31 -5.19
N MET A 182 -10.65 14.14 -4.85
CA MET A 182 -10.69 14.85 -3.58
C MET A 182 -10.70 13.91 -2.38
N ALA A 183 -11.46 12.81 -2.43
CA ALA A 183 -11.49 11.83 -1.35
C ALA A 183 -10.10 11.21 -1.14
N SER A 184 -9.40 10.83 -2.21
CA SER A 184 -8.03 10.31 -2.11
C SER A 184 -7.03 11.39 -1.65
N MET A 185 -7.12 12.62 -2.16
CA MET A 185 -6.26 13.72 -1.76
C MET A 185 -6.42 14.06 -0.27
N ASN A 186 -7.64 14.06 0.26
CA ASN A 186 -7.88 14.29 1.67
C ASN A 186 -7.22 13.25 2.59
N ILE A 187 -6.99 12.03 2.08
CA ILE A 187 -6.28 10.96 2.80
C ILE A 187 -4.76 11.13 2.69
N LEU A 188 -4.26 11.43 1.49
CA LEU A 188 -2.81 11.46 1.22
C LEU A 188 -2.14 12.77 1.68
N ALA A 189 -2.82 13.90 1.52
CA ALA A 189 -2.23 15.22 1.75
C ALA A 189 -1.74 15.43 3.20
N PRO A 190 -2.49 15.01 4.25
CA PRO A 190 -2.00 15.08 5.63
C PRO A 190 -0.74 14.27 5.91
N ILE A 191 -0.51 13.16 5.19
CA ILE A 191 0.70 12.34 5.31
C ILE A 191 1.89 13.05 4.66
N LEU A 192 1.65 13.70 3.53
CA LEU A 192 2.65 14.48 2.79
C LEU A 192 2.94 15.86 3.40
N GLY A 193 2.19 16.27 4.43
CA GLY A 193 2.34 17.59 5.04
C GLY A 193 1.92 18.74 4.13
N VAL A 194 1.00 18.49 3.18
CA VAL A 194 0.49 19.50 2.23
C VAL A 194 -1.04 19.61 2.34
N PRO A 195 -1.65 20.73 1.96
CA PRO A 195 -3.10 20.80 1.85
C PRO A 195 -3.58 20.05 0.58
N PRO A 196 -4.78 19.45 0.56
CA PRO A 196 -5.29 18.74 -0.62
C PRO A 196 -5.45 19.66 -1.83
N VAL A 197 -5.82 20.92 -1.59
CA VAL A 197 -5.87 22.00 -2.58
C VAL A 197 -5.13 23.23 -2.04
N ASN A 198 -4.57 24.05 -2.92
CA ASN A 198 -3.96 25.33 -2.58
C ASN A 198 -5.01 26.42 -2.35
N GLU A 199 -4.56 27.63 -1.97
CA GLU A 199 -5.42 28.79 -1.70
C GLU A 199 -6.33 29.20 -2.87
N ARG A 200 -5.95 28.83 -4.11
CA ARG A 200 -6.73 29.11 -5.32
C ARG A 200 -7.66 27.94 -5.70
N GLY A 201 -7.77 26.91 -4.86
CA GLY A 201 -8.58 25.72 -5.09
C GLY A 201 -7.97 24.71 -6.08
N PHE A 202 -6.71 24.89 -6.50
CA PHE A 202 -6.04 23.90 -7.34
C PHE A 202 -5.45 22.78 -6.49
N ARG A 203 -5.58 21.55 -6.97
CA ARG A 203 -4.94 20.35 -6.40
C ARG A 203 -3.45 20.52 -6.16
N THR A 204 -3.00 20.08 -4.99
CA THR A 204 -1.58 20.11 -4.62
C THR A 204 -0.86 18.83 -5.06
N ILE A 205 -1.55 17.69 -5.06
CA ILE A 205 -1.01 16.41 -5.52
C ILE A 205 -1.27 16.29 -7.03
N ARG A 206 -0.21 16.47 -7.83
CA ARG A 206 -0.27 16.44 -9.31
C ARG A 206 0.61 15.37 -9.93
N SER A 207 1.41 14.69 -9.12
CA SER A 207 2.34 13.64 -9.53
C SER A 207 1.99 12.34 -8.81
N ASN A 208 2.70 11.28 -9.20
CA ASN A 208 2.73 10.05 -8.43
C ASN A 208 3.47 10.31 -7.11
N VAL A 209 2.80 10.09 -5.97
CA VAL A 209 3.34 10.29 -4.61
C VAL A 209 3.57 8.97 -3.87
N CYS A 210 3.55 7.85 -4.59
CA CYS A 210 3.59 6.53 -3.96
C CYS A 210 4.89 6.24 -3.23
N ARG A 211 6.01 6.84 -3.64
CA ARG A 211 7.30 6.69 -2.96
C ARG A 211 7.25 7.27 -1.56
N GLU A 212 6.78 8.50 -1.43
CA GLU A 212 6.66 9.22 -0.16
C GLU A 212 5.65 8.53 0.77
N ILE A 213 4.54 8.03 0.21
CA ILE A 213 3.56 7.27 0.98
C ILE A 213 4.15 5.93 1.43
N LEU A 214 4.84 5.20 0.55
CA LEU A 214 5.48 3.94 0.90
C LEU A 214 6.49 4.14 2.03
N GLU A 215 7.32 5.19 1.94
CA GLU A 215 8.28 5.55 2.99
C GLU A 215 7.59 5.86 4.32
N ALA A 216 6.49 6.62 4.30
CA ALA A 216 5.71 6.90 5.52
C ALA A 216 5.10 5.63 6.14
N LEU A 217 4.72 4.65 5.33
CA LEU A 217 4.14 3.39 5.79
C LEU A 217 5.20 2.38 6.25
N SER A 218 6.38 2.36 5.62
CA SER A 218 7.45 1.41 5.86
C SER A 218 8.47 1.91 6.88
N ALA A 219 8.58 3.22 7.10
CA ALA A 219 9.68 3.84 7.83
C ALA A 219 11.06 3.30 7.36
N GLY A 220 11.23 3.18 6.05
CA GLY A 220 12.42 2.61 5.41
C GLY A 220 12.58 1.08 5.52
N SER A 221 11.56 0.35 6.01
CA SER A 221 11.64 -1.09 6.25
C SER A 221 10.47 -1.87 5.66
N ILE A 222 10.78 -2.83 4.79
CA ILE A 222 9.77 -3.75 4.25
C ILE A 222 9.12 -4.60 5.35
N GLU A 223 9.87 -4.95 6.41
CA GLU A 223 9.35 -5.72 7.54
C GLU A 223 8.26 -4.94 8.28
N GLN A 224 8.47 -3.63 8.45
CA GLN A 224 7.48 -2.76 9.07
C GLN A 224 6.22 -2.65 8.19
N LEU A 225 6.38 -2.57 6.87
CA LEU A 225 5.27 -2.56 5.93
C LEU A 225 4.42 -3.84 6.02
N HIS A 226 5.07 -5.00 6.03
CA HIS A 226 4.40 -6.30 6.20
C HIS A 226 3.71 -6.41 7.56
N SER A 227 4.37 -5.98 8.63
CA SER A 227 3.81 -5.94 9.97
C SER A 227 2.54 -5.06 10.04
N HIS A 228 2.57 -3.87 9.43
CA HIS A 228 1.40 -3.00 9.34
C HIS A 228 0.23 -3.67 8.61
N LEU A 229 0.49 -4.33 7.47
CA LEU A 229 -0.53 -5.06 6.71
C LEU A 229 -1.21 -6.14 7.56
N PHE A 230 -0.43 -7.00 8.23
CA PHE A 230 -1.00 -8.08 9.02
C PHE A 230 -1.64 -7.59 10.32
N LYS A 231 -1.11 -6.54 10.94
CA LYS A 231 -1.75 -5.91 12.11
C LYS A 231 -3.10 -5.29 11.73
N PHE A 232 -3.18 -4.62 10.58
CA PHE A 232 -4.44 -4.13 10.04
C PHE A 232 -5.43 -5.26 9.81
N ALA A 233 -4.98 -6.34 9.17
CA ALA A 233 -5.83 -7.49 8.87
C ALA A 233 -6.39 -8.15 10.14
N GLN A 234 -5.56 -8.31 11.17
CA GLN A 234 -5.98 -8.85 12.47
C GLN A 234 -7.03 -7.97 13.14
N ASN A 235 -6.77 -6.66 13.27
CA ASN A 235 -7.74 -5.72 13.85
C ASN A 235 -9.05 -5.66 13.07
N LEU A 236 -9.00 -5.81 11.75
CA LEU A 236 -10.18 -5.84 10.89
C LEU A 236 -11.00 -7.13 11.10
N ALA A 237 -10.31 -8.25 11.36
CA ALA A 237 -10.91 -9.56 11.60
C ALA A 237 -11.42 -9.75 13.04
N ASP A 238 -10.94 -8.96 13.99
CA ASP A 238 -11.33 -9.08 15.40
C ASP A 238 -12.83 -8.82 15.61
N LYS A 239 -13.48 -9.74 16.32
CA LYS A 239 -14.92 -9.71 16.60
C LYS A 239 -15.29 -8.82 17.79
N SER A 240 -14.31 -8.23 18.48
CA SER A 240 -14.48 -7.44 19.71
C SER A 240 -15.23 -6.12 19.50
N SER A 241 -15.56 -5.74 18.26
CA SER A 241 -16.28 -4.50 17.94
C SER A 241 -17.74 -4.71 17.51
N THR A 242 -18.31 -5.93 17.61
CA THR A 242 -19.71 -6.20 17.23
C THR A 242 -20.60 -6.64 18.41
N SER A 243 -20.20 -6.28 19.63
CA SER A 243 -20.97 -6.50 20.86
C SER A 243 -21.52 -5.18 21.41
N ILE A 244 -22.42 -4.53 20.68
CA ILE A 244 -23.37 -3.60 21.31
C ILE A 244 -24.76 -4.02 20.83
N SER A 245 -25.51 -4.50 21.82
CA SER A 245 -26.93 -4.84 21.91
C SER A 245 -27.87 -4.25 20.86
#